data_AF-A0A3A5UJ76-F1
#
_entry.id   AF-A0A3A5UJ76-F1
#
_cell.length_a   1.000
_cell.length_b   1.000
_cell.length_c   1.000
_cell.angle_alpha   90.00
_cell.angle_beta   90.00
_cell.angle_gamma   90.00
#
_symmetry.space_group_name_H-M   'P 1'
#
loop_
_entity.id
_entity.type
_entity.pdbx_description
1 polymer ?
#
loop_
_entity_poly.entity_id
_entity_poly.type
_entity_poly.pdbx_seq_one_letter_code
_entity_poly.pdbx_strand_id
1 'polypeptide(L)'
;PWIKDGTPSKIGVETSGRQELWGSLEEVLEVVNHVEGTIPVLNIAHIHARGHGKMRTSEDYGELFDEVRETIGTKEFYCHFSGVEHRSGNAMHYTQIKKSDLNFEPLAEFIVEDGGWLDITLISDSPLLEHDAMYMLQNIEKSRHRQLERKAREDRRRALSAQAGSTPVASAAGEQQTKPAESESTVAEPEKTEEKKPAKKAAPKKAIEEESVFDLDEEDDDDLF
;
A
#
# COMPACT_ATOMS: atom_id res chain seq x y z
N PRO A 1 -25.95 23.50 -16.04
CA PRO A 1 -24.80 22.56 -15.97
C PRO A 1 -24.51 22.03 -14.56
N TRP A 2 -24.71 22.83 -13.51
CA TRP A 2 -24.42 22.50 -12.09
C TRP A 2 -25.66 22.20 -11.22
N ILE A 3 -26.85 22.24 -11.82
CA ILE A 3 -28.11 21.88 -11.16
C ILE A 3 -28.80 20.89 -12.08
N LYS A 4 -29.11 19.70 -11.55
CA LYS A 4 -29.86 18.64 -12.24
C LYS A 4 -31.17 18.44 -11.50
N ASP A 5 -32.29 18.63 -12.18
CA ASP A 5 -33.65 18.46 -11.62
C ASP A 5 -33.91 19.27 -10.33
N GLY A 6 -33.26 20.43 -10.18
CA GLY A 6 -33.36 21.29 -8.99
C GLY A 6 -32.38 20.94 -7.88
N THR A 7 -31.63 19.84 -7.99
CA THR A 7 -30.58 19.44 -7.04
C THR A 7 -29.21 19.93 -7.52
N PRO A 8 -28.47 20.69 -6.69
CA PRO A 8 -27.08 21.06 -7.00
C PRO A 8 -26.18 19.83 -7.08
N SER A 9 -25.18 19.85 -7.97
CA SER A 9 -24.12 18.84 -7.97
C SER A 9 -23.32 18.85 -6.67
N LYS A 10 -22.94 17.67 -6.18
CA LYS A 10 -22.00 17.55 -5.06
C LYS A 10 -20.60 18.05 -5.47
N ILE A 11 -19.84 18.57 -4.51
CA ILE A 11 -18.45 18.98 -4.69
C ILE A 11 -17.53 17.92 -4.07
N GLY A 12 -16.66 17.33 -4.89
CA GLY A 12 -15.64 16.40 -4.42
C GLY A 12 -14.46 17.15 -3.79
N VAL A 13 -14.13 16.82 -2.54
CA VAL A 13 -12.94 17.35 -1.85
C VAL A 13 -11.89 16.24 -1.82
N GLU A 14 -10.80 16.44 -2.56
CA GLU A 14 -9.77 15.42 -2.75
C GLU A 14 -8.63 15.54 -1.74
N THR A 15 -8.12 14.40 -1.27
CA THR A 15 -6.87 14.36 -0.50
C THR A 15 -5.67 14.75 -1.36
N SER A 16 -4.69 15.44 -0.76
CA SER A 16 -3.47 15.93 -1.41
C SER A 16 -2.26 15.10 -1.03
N GLY A 17 -1.35 14.85 -1.96
CA GLY A 17 -0.17 14.00 -1.73
C GLY A 17 1.04 14.68 -1.11
N ARG A 18 1.06 16.01 -0.96
CA ARG A 18 2.20 16.76 -0.40
C ARG A 18 1.90 17.24 1.01
N GLN A 19 2.85 17.06 1.93
CA GLN A 19 2.69 17.41 3.34
C GLN A 19 2.55 18.91 3.58
N GLU A 20 3.18 19.74 2.74
CA GLU A 20 3.07 21.20 2.81
C GLU A 20 1.69 21.73 2.37
N LEU A 21 0.93 20.90 1.65
CA LEU A 21 -0.40 21.25 1.18
C LEU A 21 -1.47 20.74 2.13
N TRP A 22 -2.49 21.58 2.32
CA TRP A 22 -3.75 21.18 2.91
C TRP A 22 -4.38 20.04 2.10
N GLY A 23 -5.03 19.09 2.79
CA GLY A 23 -5.67 17.94 2.17
C GLY A 23 -5.18 16.60 2.73
N SER A 24 -4.76 16.56 4.00
CA SER A 24 -4.70 15.29 4.73
C SER A 24 -6.09 14.64 4.82
N LEU A 25 -6.13 13.35 5.15
CA LEU A 25 -7.40 12.63 5.25
C LEU A 25 -8.32 13.28 6.28
N GLU A 26 -7.75 13.61 7.43
CA GLU A 26 -8.42 14.20 8.58
C GLU A 26 -9.00 15.57 8.23
N GLU A 27 -8.22 16.43 7.55
CA GLU A 27 -8.67 17.74 7.08
C GLU A 27 -9.81 17.64 6.06
N VAL A 28 -9.73 16.68 5.12
CA VAL A 28 -10.78 16.47 4.12
C VAL A 28 -12.06 15.97 4.79
N LEU A 29 -11.97 15.00 5.69
CA LEU A 29 -13.12 14.46 6.42
C LEU A 29 -13.76 15.53 7.32
N GLU A 30 -12.96 16.40 7.95
CA GLU A 30 -13.48 17.52 8.73
C GLU A 30 -14.33 18.46 7.88
N VAL A 31 -13.85 18.86 6.70
CA VAL A 31 -14.62 19.73 5.80
C VAL A 31 -15.90 19.04 5.34
N VAL A 32 -15.80 17.78 4.93
CA VAL A 32 -16.95 17.03 4.43
C VAL A 32 -18.04 16.86 5.49
N ASN A 33 -17.64 16.72 6.77
CA ASN A 33 -18.58 16.59 7.87
C ASN A 33 -19.30 17.91 8.21
N HIS A 34 -18.71 19.07 7.91
CA HIS A 34 -19.27 20.38 8.27
C HIS A 34 -19.92 21.15 7.11
N VAL A 35 -19.61 20.79 5.85
CA VAL A 35 -20.08 21.51 4.67
C VAL A 35 -21.04 20.63 3.85
N GLU A 36 -22.32 20.97 3.91
CA GLU A 36 -23.35 20.28 3.12
C GLU A 36 -23.05 20.34 1.61
N GLY A 37 -23.40 19.26 0.89
CA GLY A 37 -23.19 19.17 -0.56
C GLY A 37 -21.75 18.82 -0.96
N THR A 38 -20.90 18.42 -0.02
CA THR A 38 -19.55 17.92 -0.31
C THR A 38 -19.47 16.40 -0.14
N ILE A 39 -18.47 15.79 -0.79
CA ILE A 39 -18.19 14.35 -0.72
C ILE A 39 -16.67 14.15 -0.74
N PRO A 40 -16.09 13.19 0.00
CA PRO A 40 -14.67 12.98 -0.03
C PRO A 40 -14.27 12.27 -1.32
N VAL A 41 -13.10 12.65 -1.85
CA VAL A 41 -12.43 11.94 -2.92
C VAL A 41 -11.09 11.44 -2.35
N LEU A 42 -11.01 10.14 -2.13
CA LEU A 42 -9.83 9.51 -1.53
C LEU A 42 -8.84 9.17 -2.63
N ASN A 43 -7.81 9.99 -2.80
CA ASN A 43 -6.70 9.66 -3.68
C ASN A 43 -5.73 8.72 -2.96
N ILE A 44 -5.78 7.44 -3.31
CA ILE A 44 -5.00 6.39 -2.65
C ILE A 44 -3.49 6.60 -2.87
N ALA A 45 -3.08 7.07 -4.04
CA ALA A 45 -1.70 7.42 -4.32
C ALA A 45 -1.19 8.52 -3.36
N HIS A 46 -2.01 9.56 -3.12
CA HIS A 46 -1.68 10.62 -2.18
C HIS A 46 -1.62 10.14 -0.73
N ILE A 47 -2.61 9.35 -0.30
CA ILE A 47 -2.70 8.81 1.05
C ILE A 47 -1.53 7.86 1.33
N HIS A 48 -1.20 7.01 0.36
CA HIS A 48 -0.04 6.11 0.42
C HIS A 48 1.27 6.90 0.53
N ALA A 49 1.46 7.91 -0.31
CA ALA A 49 2.64 8.77 -0.26
C ALA A 49 2.77 9.49 1.08
N ARG A 50 1.73 10.18 1.56
CA ARG A 50 1.73 10.88 2.86
C ARG A 50 2.03 9.94 4.03
N GLY A 51 1.52 8.72 3.98
CA GLY A 51 1.76 7.69 4.99
C GLY A 51 3.07 6.93 4.85
N HIS A 52 4.05 7.42 4.08
CA HIS A 52 5.35 6.75 3.86
C HIS A 52 5.21 5.34 3.28
N GLY A 53 4.26 5.16 2.38
CA GLY A 53 3.95 3.89 1.73
C GLY A 53 3.03 2.99 2.55
N LYS A 54 2.07 3.57 3.28
CA LYS A 54 1.24 2.82 4.25
C LYS A 54 0.27 1.81 3.63
N MET A 55 -0.23 2.05 2.42
CA MET A 55 -1.27 1.19 1.82
C MET A 55 -0.65 -0.03 1.15
N ARG A 56 -0.53 -1.16 1.85
CA ARG A 56 0.13 -2.38 1.34
C ARG A 56 -0.68 -3.66 1.51
N THR A 57 -1.56 -3.75 2.50
CA THR A 57 -2.37 -4.93 2.78
C THR A 57 -3.86 -4.61 2.73
N SER A 58 -4.71 -5.64 2.71
CA SER A 58 -6.17 -5.49 2.80
C SER A 58 -6.59 -4.78 4.09
N GLU A 59 -5.88 -5.04 5.19
CA GLU A 59 -6.16 -4.45 6.50
C GLU A 59 -5.91 -2.93 6.50
N ASP A 60 -4.84 -2.46 5.84
CA ASP A 60 -4.56 -1.02 5.72
C ASP A 60 -5.72 -0.28 5.03
N TYR A 61 -6.34 -0.91 4.02
CA TYR A 61 -7.53 -0.38 3.35
C TYR A 61 -8.77 -0.44 4.26
N GLY A 62 -8.91 -1.51 5.04
CA GLY A 62 -9.96 -1.63 6.04
C GLY A 62 -9.92 -0.50 7.06
N GLU A 63 -8.76 -0.22 7.64
CA GLU A 63 -8.57 0.89 8.59
C GLU A 63 -8.93 2.24 7.95
N LEU A 64 -8.44 2.49 6.73
CA LEU A 64 -8.74 3.72 5.99
C LEU A 64 -10.25 3.92 5.77
N PHE A 65 -10.94 2.90 5.28
CA PHE A 65 -12.36 3.03 4.97
C PHE A 65 -13.24 3.01 6.22
N ASP A 66 -12.81 2.33 7.28
CA ASP A 66 -13.49 2.38 8.57
C ASP A 66 -13.39 3.77 9.20
N GLU A 67 -12.23 4.43 9.13
CA GLU A 67 -12.06 5.83 9.58
C GLU A 67 -13.02 6.78 8.84
N VAL A 68 -13.11 6.62 7.52
CA VAL A 68 -14.05 7.38 6.68
C VAL A 68 -15.49 7.09 7.12
N ARG A 69 -15.87 5.81 7.23
CA ARG A 69 -17.22 5.40 7.63
C ARG A 69 -17.62 5.96 8.98
N GLU A 70 -16.73 5.90 9.96
CA GLU A 70 -16.99 6.35 11.34
C GLU A 70 -17.12 7.86 11.43
N THR A 71 -16.38 8.60 10.60
CA THR A 71 -16.36 10.07 10.66
C THR A 71 -17.57 10.69 9.96
N ILE A 72 -17.87 10.28 8.72
CA ILE A 72 -18.91 10.91 7.88
C ILE A 72 -20.20 10.09 7.78
N GLY A 73 -20.20 8.83 8.20
CA GLY A 73 -21.39 7.96 8.19
C GLY A 73 -21.92 7.62 6.79
N THR A 74 -21.22 8.01 5.72
CA THR A 74 -21.61 7.68 4.34
C THR A 74 -20.94 6.38 3.88
N LYS A 75 -21.60 5.74 2.94
CA LYS A 75 -21.08 4.59 2.18
C LYS A 75 -20.63 4.99 0.78
N GLU A 76 -21.11 6.15 0.31
CA GLU A 76 -20.88 6.69 -1.02
C GLU A 76 -19.71 7.68 -0.98
N PHE A 77 -18.63 7.36 -1.69
CA PHE A 77 -17.51 8.26 -1.94
C PHE A 77 -16.70 7.82 -3.17
N TYR A 78 -15.80 8.69 -3.62
CA TYR A 78 -14.96 8.43 -4.79
C TYR A 78 -13.56 8.07 -4.35
N CYS A 79 -12.92 7.15 -5.09
CA CYS A 79 -11.54 6.79 -4.89
C CYS A 79 -10.76 6.99 -6.18
N HIS A 80 -9.63 7.67 -6.10
CA HIS A 80 -8.67 7.73 -7.20
C HIS A 80 -7.55 6.73 -6.93
N PHE A 81 -7.14 6.01 -7.97
CA PHE A 81 -6.07 5.03 -7.88
C PHE A 81 -5.11 5.17 -9.07
N SER A 82 -3.82 5.18 -8.74
CA SER A 82 -2.72 5.18 -9.69
C SER A 82 -1.49 4.62 -9.00
N GLY A 83 -0.44 4.32 -9.76
CA GLY A 83 0.89 4.24 -9.17
C GLY A 83 1.35 5.62 -8.72
N VAL A 84 2.27 5.66 -7.76
CA VAL A 84 2.90 6.90 -7.29
C VAL A 84 4.38 6.70 -7.03
N GLU A 85 5.18 7.69 -7.44
CA GLU A 85 6.52 7.90 -6.92
C GLU A 85 6.42 8.86 -5.74
N HIS A 86 6.96 8.47 -4.58
CA HIS A 86 6.95 9.31 -3.39
C HIS A 86 8.31 9.36 -2.71
N ARG A 87 8.58 10.49 -2.04
CA ARG A 87 9.82 10.70 -1.28
C ARG A 87 9.51 11.44 0.01
N SER A 88 10.01 10.92 1.13
CA SER A 88 9.87 11.56 2.44
C SER A 88 8.43 11.97 2.76
N GLY A 89 7.46 11.12 2.41
CA GLY A 89 6.05 11.38 2.69
C GLY A 89 5.34 12.33 1.72
N ASN A 90 5.95 12.63 0.56
CA ASN A 90 5.39 13.53 -0.45
C ASN A 90 5.24 12.82 -1.79
N ALA A 91 4.06 12.95 -2.41
CA ALA A 91 3.82 12.48 -3.77
C ALA A 91 4.57 13.38 -4.77
N MET A 92 5.34 12.74 -5.65
CA MET A 92 6.13 13.42 -6.69
C MET A 92 5.39 13.39 -8.02
N HIS A 93 5.21 12.19 -8.59
CA HIS A 93 4.61 11.98 -9.90
C HIS A 93 3.73 10.72 -9.86
N TYR A 94 2.63 10.73 -10.62
CA TYR A 94 1.90 9.49 -10.88
C TYR A 94 2.69 8.59 -11.81
N THR A 95 2.60 7.30 -11.54
CA THR A 95 3.23 6.24 -12.32
C THR A 95 2.19 5.19 -12.68
N GLN A 96 2.58 4.28 -13.57
CA GLN A 96 1.79 3.07 -13.83
C GLN A 96 1.70 2.24 -12.55
N ILE A 97 0.58 1.58 -12.31
CA ILE A 97 0.36 0.77 -11.09
C ILE A 97 1.52 -0.21 -10.86
N LYS A 98 1.97 -0.89 -11.92
CA LYS A 98 3.07 -1.89 -11.86
C LYS A 98 4.47 -1.30 -11.60
N LYS A 99 4.64 0.02 -11.68
CA LYS A 99 5.93 0.71 -11.46
C LYS A 99 6.02 1.39 -10.09
N SER A 100 4.98 1.28 -9.27
CA SER A 100 4.91 1.84 -7.93
C SER A 100 5.02 0.74 -6.87
N ASP A 101 5.32 1.12 -5.63
CA ASP A 101 5.16 0.25 -4.46
C ASP A 101 3.70 0.17 -3.96
N LEU A 102 2.80 0.95 -4.55
CA LEU A 102 1.35 0.88 -4.34
C LEU A 102 0.71 -0.18 -5.25
N ASN A 103 0.54 -1.39 -4.74
CA ASN A 103 -0.13 -2.49 -5.43
C ASN A 103 -1.66 -2.39 -5.31
N PHE A 104 -2.37 -2.79 -6.36
CA PHE A 104 -3.83 -2.73 -6.41
C PHE A 104 -4.51 -3.99 -5.85
N GLU A 105 -3.84 -5.13 -5.90
CA GLU A 105 -4.33 -6.44 -5.48
C GLU A 105 -4.89 -6.44 -4.05
N PRO A 106 -4.23 -5.82 -3.04
CA PRO A 106 -4.76 -5.81 -1.68
C PRO A 106 -6.05 -5.00 -1.55
N LEU A 107 -6.21 -3.93 -2.33
CA LEU A 107 -7.47 -3.18 -2.41
C LEU A 107 -8.57 -4.03 -3.06
N ALA A 108 -8.24 -4.75 -4.13
CA ALA A 108 -9.19 -5.65 -4.79
C ALA A 108 -9.65 -6.80 -3.88
N GLU A 109 -8.73 -7.36 -3.09
CA GLU A 109 -9.04 -8.37 -2.07
C GLU A 109 -9.96 -7.79 -1.01
N PHE A 110 -9.64 -6.63 -0.45
CA PHE A 110 -10.49 -5.96 0.54
C PHE A 110 -11.90 -5.67 0.00
N ILE A 111 -12.04 -5.10 -1.22
CA ILE A 111 -13.34 -4.80 -1.84
C ILE A 111 -14.24 -6.04 -1.92
N VAL A 112 -13.64 -7.20 -2.21
CA VAL A 112 -14.35 -8.47 -2.38
C VAL A 112 -14.67 -9.14 -1.05
N GLU A 113 -13.74 -9.11 -0.09
CA GLU A 113 -13.86 -9.82 1.18
C GLU A 113 -14.69 -9.06 2.21
N ASP A 114 -14.38 -7.78 2.41
CA ASP A 114 -14.94 -6.96 3.49
C ASP A 114 -15.65 -5.70 2.99
N GLY A 115 -15.39 -5.28 1.76
CA GLY A 115 -15.92 -4.07 1.14
C GLY A 115 -17.37 -4.16 0.65
N GLY A 116 -18.14 -5.19 1.02
CA GLY A 116 -19.52 -5.36 0.57
C GLY A 116 -20.49 -4.25 1.02
N TRP A 117 -20.09 -3.42 1.98
CA TRP A 117 -20.84 -2.26 2.45
C TRP A 117 -20.50 -0.96 1.72
N LEU A 118 -19.42 -0.94 0.92
CA LEU A 118 -18.92 0.23 0.23
C LEU A 118 -19.71 0.50 -1.06
N ASP A 119 -20.03 1.77 -1.30
CA ASP A 119 -20.56 2.26 -2.56
C ASP A 119 -19.54 3.22 -3.19
N ILE A 120 -18.41 2.66 -3.62
CA ILE A 120 -17.29 3.43 -4.14
C ILE A 120 -17.26 3.44 -5.67
N THR A 121 -16.98 4.61 -6.24
CA THR A 121 -16.55 4.72 -7.63
C THR A 121 -15.04 4.84 -7.67
N LEU A 122 -14.39 3.85 -8.27
CA LEU A 122 -12.93 3.81 -8.43
C LEU A 122 -12.54 4.42 -9.78
N ILE A 123 -11.68 5.43 -9.75
CA ILE A 123 -11.22 6.20 -10.91
C ILE A 123 -9.72 5.96 -11.08
N SER A 124 -9.31 5.63 -12.31
CA SER A 124 -7.89 5.51 -12.66
C SER A 124 -7.32 6.89 -12.95
N ASP A 125 -6.25 7.28 -12.27
CA ASP A 125 -5.47 8.49 -12.56
C ASP A 125 -4.09 8.14 -13.17
N SER A 126 -3.91 6.87 -13.54
CA SER A 126 -2.65 6.41 -14.12
C SER A 126 -2.35 7.14 -15.45
N PRO A 127 -1.07 7.45 -15.73
CA PRO A 127 -0.66 7.91 -17.06
C PRO A 127 -0.93 6.87 -18.17
N LEU A 128 -1.19 5.60 -17.82
CA LEU A 128 -1.61 4.54 -18.73
C LEU A 128 -3.07 4.15 -18.47
N LEU A 129 -3.96 5.12 -18.66
CA LEU A 129 -5.33 5.16 -18.15
C LEU A 129 -6.15 3.89 -18.42
N GLU A 130 -6.37 3.54 -19.68
CA GLU A 130 -7.27 2.45 -20.08
C GLU A 130 -6.71 1.08 -19.67
N HIS A 131 -5.40 0.91 -19.80
CA HIS A 131 -4.74 -0.33 -19.45
C HIS A 131 -4.81 -0.59 -17.95
N ASP A 132 -4.52 0.43 -17.13
CA ASP A 132 -4.55 0.29 -15.67
C ASP A 132 -5.99 0.24 -15.14
N ALA A 133 -6.95 0.91 -15.78
CA ALA A 133 -8.37 0.73 -15.48
C ALA A 133 -8.83 -0.72 -15.72
N MET A 134 -8.45 -1.30 -16.86
CA MET A 134 -8.74 -2.71 -17.16
C MET A 134 -8.01 -3.66 -16.21
N TYR A 135 -6.77 -3.33 -15.83
CA TYR A 135 -6.01 -4.09 -14.83
C TYR A 135 -6.73 -4.13 -13.49
N MET A 136 -7.27 -3.00 -13.02
CA MET A 136 -8.03 -2.94 -11.78
C MET A 136 -9.29 -3.81 -11.85
N LEU A 137 -10.06 -3.71 -12.94
CA LEU A 137 -11.26 -4.52 -13.14
C LEU A 137 -10.94 -6.03 -13.11
N GLN A 138 -9.92 -6.46 -13.85
CA GLN A 138 -9.50 -7.87 -13.89
C GLN A 138 -9.05 -8.39 -12.52
N ASN A 139 -8.37 -7.56 -11.72
CA ASN A 139 -7.96 -7.95 -10.37
C ASN A 139 -9.15 -8.11 -9.43
N ILE A 140 -10.15 -7.23 -9.50
CA ILE A 140 -11.39 -7.37 -8.72
C ILE A 140 -12.10 -8.68 -9.11
N GLU A 141 -12.25 -8.97 -10.40
CA GLU A 141 -12.88 -10.20 -10.89
C GLU A 141 -12.12 -11.45 -10.45
N LYS A 142 -10.78 -11.42 -10.53
CA LYS A 142 -9.91 -12.51 -10.08
C LYS A 142 -10.02 -12.73 -8.57
N SER A 143 -10.06 -11.67 -7.78
CA SER A 143 -10.25 -11.76 -6.32
C SER A 143 -11.64 -12.33 -5.98
N ARG A 144 -12.70 -11.91 -6.70
CA ARG A 144 -14.05 -12.49 -6.56
C ARG A 144 -14.06 -14.00 -6.88
N HIS A 145 -13.38 -14.42 -7.94
CA HIS A 145 -13.29 -15.85 -8.27
C HIS A 145 -12.57 -16.64 -7.18
N ARG A 146 -11.42 -16.15 -6.71
CA ARG A 146 -10.65 -16.78 -5.62
C ARG A 146 -11.47 -16.89 -4.32
N GLN A 147 -12.27 -15.88 -3.98
CA GLN A 147 -13.16 -15.91 -2.82
C GLN A 147 -14.23 -17.00 -2.96
N LEU A 148 -14.86 -17.12 -4.13
CA LEU A 148 -15.86 -18.16 -4.40
C LEU A 148 -15.25 -19.57 -4.29
N GLU A 149 -14.05 -19.77 -4.83
CA GLU A 149 -13.32 -21.04 -4.73
C GLU A 149 -12.96 -21.38 -3.27
N ARG A 150 -12.47 -20.39 -2.49
CA ARG A 150 -12.16 -20.55 -1.06
C ARG A 150 -13.41 -20.95 -0.28
N LYS A 151 -14.52 -20.24 -0.48
CA LYS A 151 -15.81 -20.53 0.17
C LYS A 151 -16.31 -21.93 -0.18
N ALA A 152 -16.26 -22.32 -1.45
CA ALA A 152 -16.65 -23.66 -1.88
C ALA A 152 -15.74 -24.77 -1.30
N ARG A 153 -14.45 -24.49 -1.08
CA ARG A 153 -13.53 -25.42 -0.41
C ARG A 153 -13.84 -25.54 1.08
N GLU A 154 -14.14 -24.43 1.75
CA GLU A 154 -14.51 -24.39 3.16
C GLU A 154 -15.85 -25.09 3.43
N ASP A 155 -16.86 -24.84 2.60
CA ASP A 155 -18.16 -25.51 2.70
C ASP A 155 -18.04 -27.02 2.51
N ARG A 156 -17.23 -27.47 1.53
CA ARG A 156 -16.90 -28.89 1.36
C ARG A 156 -16.21 -29.48 2.59
N ARG A 157 -15.22 -28.77 3.16
CA ARG A 157 -14.53 -29.18 4.39
C ARG A 157 -15.50 -29.27 5.57
N ARG A 158 -16.39 -28.28 5.73
CA ARG A 158 -17.38 -28.22 6.80
C ARG A 158 -18.42 -29.33 6.68
N ALA A 159 -18.90 -29.61 5.47
CA ALA A 159 -19.83 -30.71 5.21
C ALA A 159 -19.21 -32.08 5.53
N LEU A 160 -17.96 -32.31 5.12
CA LEU A 160 -17.22 -33.54 5.46
C LEU A 160 -17.00 -33.67 6.98
N SER A 161 -16.66 -32.57 7.66
CA SER A 161 -16.50 -32.56 9.13
C SER A 161 -17.82 -32.86 9.86
N ALA A 162 -18.94 -32.33 9.36
CA ALA A 162 -20.26 -32.59 9.92
C ALA A 162 -20.72 -34.05 9.71
N GLN A 163 -20.36 -34.65 8.57
CA GLN A 163 -20.61 -36.08 8.31
C GLN A 163 -19.70 -37.00 9.16
N ALA A 164 -18.48 -36.56 9.48
CA ALA A 164 -17.52 -37.32 10.28
C ALA A 164 -17.74 -37.22 11.81
N GLY A 165 -18.69 -36.41 12.28
CA GLY A 165 -19.13 -36.40 13.69
C GLY A 165 -18.08 -36.00 14.73
N SER A 166 -17.02 -35.26 14.37
CA SER A 166 -16.04 -34.78 15.35
C SER A 166 -16.42 -33.43 15.95
N THR A 167 -16.54 -33.39 17.28
CA THR A 167 -16.66 -32.14 18.06
C THR A 167 -15.32 -31.37 18.05
N PRO A 168 -15.33 -30.03 17.92
CA PRO A 168 -14.09 -29.25 17.86
C PRO A 168 -13.58 -28.95 19.27
N VAL A 169 -12.82 -29.87 19.87
CA VAL A 169 -12.06 -29.58 21.11
C VAL A 169 -10.58 -29.98 21.00
N ALA A 170 -10.15 -30.64 19.92
CA ALA A 170 -8.80 -31.24 19.85
C ALA A 170 -7.86 -30.59 18.82
N SER A 171 -7.92 -29.28 18.62
CA SER A 171 -7.03 -28.59 17.65
C SER A 171 -6.31 -27.35 18.20
N ALA A 172 -6.40 -27.08 19.52
CA ALA A 172 -5.68 -26.00 20.17
C ALA A 172 -4.47 -26.48 21.02
N ALA A 173 -4.19 -27.78 21.05
CA ALA A 173 -3.15 -28.36 21.92
C ALA A 173 -1.92 -28.92 21.17
N GLY A 174 -1.79 -28.65 19.86
CA GLY A 174 -0.73 -29.23 19.01
C GLY A 174 0.39 -28.28 18.57
N GLU A 175 0.25 -26.97 18.77
CA GLU A 175 1.20 -25.97 18.22
C GLU A 175 2.18 -25.39 19.28
N GLN A 176 2.39 -26.10 20.38
CA GLN A 176 3.47 -25.80 21.32
C GLN A 176 4.47 -26.94 21.36
N GLN A 177 5.28 -27.10 20.31
CA GLN A 177 6.63 -27.69 20.40
C GLN A 177 7.33 -27.66 19.04
N THR A 178 7.97 -26.55 18.71
CA THR A 178 9.20 -26.48 17.90
C THR A 178 9.85 -25.10 18.06
N LYS A 179 10.52 -24.87 19.19
CA LYS A 179 11.57 -23.84 19.29
C LYS A 179 12.93 -24.53 19.05
N PRO A 180 13.78 -24.07 18.11
CA PRO A 180 15.18 -24.47 18.09
C PRO A 180 15.93 -23.80 19.25
N ALA A 181 16.79 -24.57 19.89
CA ALA A 181 17.65 -24.15 20.99
C ALA A 181 18.75 -23.18 20.50
N GLU A 182 18.82 -22.00 21.09
CA GLU A 182 20.04 -21.17 21.13
C GLU A 182 20.86 -21.58 22.35
N SER A 183 22.13 -21.92 22.11
CA SER A 183 23.12 -22.19 23.14
C SER A 183 23.80 -20.89 23.58
N GLU A 184 23.52 -20.45 24.80
CA GLU A 184 24.38 -19.51 25.53
C GLU A 184 25.59 -20.25 26.10
N SER A 185 26.79 -19.71 25.87
CA SER A 185 27.93 -19.91 26.76
C SER A 185 28.59 -18.55 27.05
N THR A 186 28.29 -18.03 28.23
CA THR A 186 28.97 -16.93 28.90
C THR A 186 30.27 -17.41 29.55
N VAL A 187 31.39 -16.71 29.37
CA VAL A 187 32.42 -16.54 30.43
C VAL A 187 33.13 -15.18 30.26
N ALA A 188 33.25 -14.46 31.37
CA ALA A 188 33.82 -13.12 31.51
C ALA A 188 35.34 -13.10 31.80
N GLU A 189 35.99 -12.00 31.37
CA GLU A 189 37.14 -11.20 31.89
C GLU A 189 38.31 -11.81 32.70
N PRO A 190 39.55 -11.26 32.59
CA PRO A 190 39.90 -10.05 33.39
C PRO A 190 40.88 -9.02 32.76
N GLU A 191 40.90 -7.83 33.36
CA GLU A 191 41.85 -6.71 33.18
C GLU A 191 43.32 -7.03 33.53
N LYS A 192 44.30 -6.35 32.88
CA LYS A 192 45.23 -5.35 33.51
C LYS A 192 46.40 -4.84 32.62
N THR A 193 46.51 -3.50 32.59
CA THR A 193 47.69 -2.60 32.68
C THR A 193 48.85 -2.54 31.65
N GLU A 194 49.01 -1.31 31.12
CA GLU A 194 50.21 -0.42 31.07
C GLU A 194 51.25 -0.46 29.92
N GLU A 195 51.29 0.71 29.24
CA GLU A 195 52.42 1.54 28.78
C GLU A 195 53.51 1.01 27.81
N LYS A 196 53.60 1.64 26.62
CA LYS A 196 54.61 2.70 26.29
C LYS A 196 54.54 3.18 24.82
N LYS A 197 54.44 4.50 24.65
CA LYS A 197 54.83 5.30 23.45
C LYS A 197 56.38 5.45 23.42
N PRO A 198 57.07 5.99 22.36
CA PRO A 198 56.61 7.10 21.50
C PRO A 198 57.13 7.21 20.03
N ALA A 199 56.53 8.18 19.31
CA ALA A 199 57.12 9.09 18.29
C ALA A 199 57.57 8.49 16.92
N LYS A 200 57.46 9.15 15.75
CA LYS A 200 57.16 10.53 15.34
C LYS A 200 57.00 10.58 13.79
N LYS A 201 56.20 11.56 13.33
CA LYS A 201 56.35 12.44 12.14
C LYS A 201 55.99 11.97 10.71
N ALA A 202 55.18 12.85 10.10
CA ALA A 202 55.30 13.48 8.77
C ALA A 202 54.24 13.09 7.70
N ALA A 203 53.36 14.06 7.40
CA ALA A 203 52.66 14.20 6.12
C ALA A 203 53.50 15.10 5.17
N PRO A 204 53.08 15.53 3.95
CA PRO A 204 52.01 15.06 3.04
C PRO A 204 52.50 14.94 1.55
N LYS A 205 51.66 14.46 0.61
CA LYS A 205 51.32 15.11 -0.71
C LYS A 205 50.71 14.17 -1.78
N LYS A 206 49.66 14.73 -2.43
CA LYS A 206 49.26 14.74 -3.85
C LYS A 206 48.76 13.48 -4.59
N ALA A 207 47.48 13.61 -4.98
CA ALA A 207 46.90 13.57 -6.35
C ALA A 207 47.20 12.39 -7.28
N ILE A 208 46.13 11.69 -7.68
CA ILE A 208 45.98 11.08 -9.01
C ILE A 208 44.51 11.30 -9.46
N GLU A 209 44.40 11.83 -10.67
CA GLU A 209 43.22 12.08 -11.51
C GLU A 209 43.00 10.89 -12.47
N GLU A 210 41.76 10.77 -12.96
CA GLU A 210 41.34 10.12 -14.23
C GLU A 210 41.38 8.56 -14.30
N GLU A 211 40.42 7.85 -14.91
CA GLU A 211 39.31 8.20 -15.80
C GLU A 211 38.33 7.00 -15.86
N SER A 212 37.03 7.26 -15.90
CA SER A 212 35.99 6.27 -16.23
C SER A 212 35.39 6.65 -17.59
N VAL A 213 35.76 5.90 -18.62
CA VAL A 213 35.17 5.99 -19.96
C VAL A 213 34.59 4.63 -20.30
N PHE A 214 33.27 4.53 -20.28
CA PHE A 214 32.51 3.58 -21.11
C PHE A 214 31.23 4.31 -21.50
N ASP A 215 31.34 5.03 -22.60
CA ASP A 215 30.23 5.64 -23.30
C ASP A 215 29.57 4.58 -24.19
N LEU A 216 28.24 4.68 -24.21
CA LEU A 216 27.32 3.99 -25.09
C LEU A 216 27.23 4.79 -26.38
N ASP A 217 27.16 4.11 -27.53
CA ASP A 217 26.54 4.49 -28.81
C ASP A 217 26.92 3.34 -29.77
N GLU A 218 26.10 2.83 -30.70
CA GLU A 218 24.92 3.35 -31.39
C GLU A 218 24.32 2.17 -32.20
N GLU A 219 23.04 2.30 -32.55
CA GLU A 219 22.39 1.81 -33.79
C GLU A 219 22.22 0.31 -34.07
N ASP A 220 20.95 -0.13 -34.05
CA ASP A 220 20.35 -0.90 -35.15
C ASP A 220 18.84 -0.60 -35.19
N ASP A 221 18.49 0.39 -36.02
CA ASP A 221 17.18 0.54 -36.66
C ASP A 221 17.10 -0.54 -37.76
N ASP A 222 15.99 -1.30 -37.82
CA ASP A 222 15.38 -1.72 -39.09
C ASP A 222 14.03 -2.45 -38.84
N ASP A 223 12.96 -1.66 -39.05
CA ASP A 223 11.86 -1.94 -39.97
C ASP A 223 10.94 -3.19 -39.78
N LEU A 224 9.62 -2.95 -39.67
CA LEU A 224 8.64 -3.06 -40.77
C LEU A 224 7.21 -3.45 -40.29
N PHE A 225 6.23 -2.56 -40.56
CA PHE A 225 4.75 -2.69 -40.58
C PHE A 225 3.94 -2.91 -39.28
#